data_AF-A0A327RUF7-F1
#
_entry.id   AF-A0A327RUF7-F1
#
_cell.length_a   1.000
_cell.length_b   1.000
_cell.length_c   1.000
_cell.angle_alpha   90.00
_cell.angle_beta   90.00
_cell.angle_gamma   90.00
#
_symmetry.space_group_name_H-M   'P 1'
#
loop_
_entity.id
_entity.type
_entity.pdbx_description
1 polymer ?
#
loop_
_entity_poly.entity_id
_entity_poly.type
_entity_poly.pdbx_seq_one_letter_code
_entity_poly.pdbx_strand_id
1 'polypeptide(L)' 'MQVNSLVPVPNGFVGRKFKNGNYQKFVAKGELQHAVVGIWQEVWKKDKELNRKYTADFEIYKKDVSTVDVYIAIK' A
#
# COMPACT_ATOMS: atom_id res chain seq x y z
N MET A 1 -2.11 10.66 -2.11
CA MET A 1 -2.48 12.02 -1.66
C MET A 1 -1.87 12.25 -0.29
N GLN A 2 -1.28 13.42 -0.06
CA GLN A 2 -0.79 13.83 1.24
C GLN A 2 -1.83 14.75 1.89
N VAL A 3 -2.08 14.58 3.19
CA VAL A 3 -2.85 15.54 3.99
C VAL A 3 -1.90 16.50 4.69
N ASN A 4 -2.27 17.77 4.76
CA ASN A 4 -1.43 18.82 5.36
C ASN A 4 -1.52 18.87 6.89
N SER A 5 -2.57 18.29 7.47
CA SER A 5 -2.79 18.24 8.92
C SER A 5 -3.57 16.98 9.30
N LEU A 6 -3.33 16.49 10.51
CA LEU A 6 -4.15 15.46 11.17
C LEU A 6 -5.14 16.09 12.17
N VAL A 7 -5.28 17.41 12.18
CA VAL A 7 -6.17 18.13 13.10
C VAL A 7 -6.97 19.20 12.33
N PRO A 8 -8.30 19.26 12.53
CA PRO A 8 -9.12 18.29 13.25
C PRO A 8 -9.29 16.98 12.44
N VAL A 9 -9.32 15.83 13.12
CA VAL A 9 -9.75 14.57 12.49
C VAL A 9 -11.28 14.58 12.43
N PRO A 10 -11.92 14.36 11.26
CA PRO A 10 -13.37 14.28 11.19
C PRO A 10 -13.94 13.14 12.04
N ASN A 11 -15.17 13.32 12.55
CA ASN A 11 -15.84 12.29 13.35
C ASN A 11 -15.95 10.97 12.56
N GLY A 12 -15.60 9.86 13.22
CA GLY A 12 -15.55 8.53 12.61
C GLY A 12 -14.23 8.18 11.92
N PHE A 13 -13.24 9.08 11.90
CA PHE A 13 -11.92 8.83 11.31
C PHE A 13 -10.81 8.77 12.37
N VAL A 14 -9.67 8.19 11.99
CA VAL A 14 -8.46 8.11 12.83
C VAL A 14 -7.27 8.60 12.01
N GLY A 15 -6.53 9.57 12.55
CA GLY A 15 -5.25 10.00 11.99
C GLY A 15 -4.15 9.00 12.31
N ARG A 16 -3.35 8.61 11.31
CA ARG A 16 -2.15 7.76 11.50
C ARG A 16 -0.94 8.42 10.88
N LYS A 17 0.18 8.39 11.61
CA LYS A 17 1.49 8.85 11.11
C LYS A 17 2.42 7.65 11.00
N PHE A 18 2.99 7.48 9.83
CA PHE A 18 3.98 6.43 9.55
C PHE A 18 5.36 7.06 9.46
N LYS A 19 6.38 6.36 9.98
CA LYS A 19 7.77 6.76 9.79
C LYS A 19 8.21 6.38 8.38
N ASN A 20 9.13 7.14 7.80
CA ASN A 20 9.76 6.73 6.54
C ASN A 20 10.45 5.37 6.71
N GLY A 21 10.52 4.61 5.62
CA GLY A 21 11.10 3.27 5.58
C GLY A 21 11.43 2.85 4.15
N ASN A 22 12.02 1.67 4.02
CA ASN A 22 12.28 1.04 2.74
C ASN A 22 11.02 0.31 2.27
N TYR A 23 10.66 0.51 1.01
CA TYR A 23 9.48 -0.09 0.42
C TYR A 23 9.83 -0.74 -0.92
N GLN A 24 9.39 -1.98 -1.09
CA GLN A 24 9.35 -2.61 -2.40
C GLN A 24 8.04 -2.23 -3.08
N LYS A 25 8.13 -1.68 -4.28
CA LYS A 25 6.97 -1.34 -5.11
C LYS A 25 6.59 -2.52 -6.01
N PHE A 26 5.31 -2.80 -6.08
CA PHE A 26 4.64 -3.69 -7.02
C PHE A 26 3.58 -2.90 -7.78
N VAL A 27 3.31 -3.29 -9.03
CA VAL A 27 2.31 -2.62 -9.86
C VAL A 27 1.29 -3.65 -10.33
N ALA A 28 0.08 -3.56 -9.79
CA ALA A 28 -1.05 -4.32 -10.26
C ALA A 28 -1.65 -3.63 -11.48
N LYS A 29 -1.93 -4.39 -12.55
CA LYS A 29 -2.60 -3.90 -13.77
C LYS A 29 -3.79 -4.78 -14.08
N GLY A 30 -4.91 -4.19 -14.50
CA GLY A 30 -6.11 -4.92 -14.88
C GLY A 30 -7.36 -4.44 -14.15
N GLU A 31 -8.38 -5.28 -14.09
CA GLU A 31 -9.60 -5.02 -13.31
C GLU A 31 -9.22 -4.86 -11.83
N LEU A 32 -9.67 -3.77 -11.21
CA LEU A 32 -9.11 -3.27 -9.96
C LEU A 32 -9.14 -4.29 -8.82
N GLN A 33 -10.29 -4.96 -8.64
CA GLN A 33 -10.46 -5.91 -7.55
C GLN A 33 -9.60 -7.16 -7.79
N HIS A 34 -9.64 -7.71 -9.00
CA HIS A 34 -8.86 -8.90 -9.35
C HIS A 34 -7.35 -8.63 -9.35
N ALA A 35 -6.93 -7.47 -9.85
CA ALA A 35 -5.52 -7.08 -9.91
C ALA A 35 -4.90 -6.94 -8.52
N VAL A 36 -5.64 -6.34 -7.58
CA VAL A 36 -5.19 -6.19 -6.17
C VAL A 36 -5.11 -7.56 -5.48
N VAL A 37 -6.09 -8.43 -5.66
CA VAL A 37 -6.03 -9.79 -5.08
C VAL A 37 -4.85 -10.57 -5.65
N GLY A 38 -4.65 -10.50 -6.97
CA GLY A 38 -3.55 -11.19 -7.65
C GLY A 38 -2.18 -10.73 -7.15
N ILE A 39 -1.96 -9.42 -7.03
CA ILE A 39 -0.66 -8.90 -6.57
C ILE A 39 -0.37 -9.28 -5.13
N TRP A 40 -1.38 -9.29 -4.24
CA TRP A 40 -1.19 -9.77 -2.86
C TRP A 40 -0.84 -11.24 -2.80
N GLN A 41 -1.48 -12.08 -3.62
CA GLN A 41 -1.11 -13.50 -3.70
C GLN A 41 0.35 -13.67 -4.14
N GLU A 42 0.83 -12.85 -5.08
CA GLU A 42 2.24 -12.86 -5.49
C GLU A 42 3.18 -12.39 -4.37
N VAL A 43 2.84 -11.30 -3.68
CA VAL A 43 3.60 -10.79 -2.54
C VAL A 43 3.72 -11.86 -1.46
N TRP A 44 2.62 -12.53 -1.12
CA TRP A 44 2.62 -13.60 -0.12
C TRP A 44 3.40 -14.83 -0.56
N LYS A 45 3.38 -15.19 -1.86
CA LYS A 45 4.24 -16.26 -2.39
C LYS A 45 5.73 -15.93 -2.27
N LYS A 46 6.09 -14.65 -2.38
CA LYS A 46 7.48 -14.16 -2.27
C LYS A 46 7.86 -13.70 -0.86
N ASP A 47 7.03 -13.96 0.15
CA ASP A 47 7.21 -13.41 1.51
C ASP A 47 8.58 -13.75 2.12
N LYS A 48 9.06 -14.97 1.88
CA LYS A 48 10.38 -15.46 2.33
C LYS A 48 11.55 -14.67 1.72
N GLU A 49 11.39 -14.12 0.52
CA GLU A 49 12.43 -13.39 -0.21
C GLU A 49 12.38 -11.88 0.09
N LEU A 50 11.20 -11.36 0.40
CA LEU A 50 10.99 -9.92 0.59
C LEU A 50 11.52 -9.38 1.92
N ASN A 51 11.85 -10.23 2.89
CA ASN A 51 12.32 -9.87 4.22
C ASN A 51 11.52 -8.68 4.82
N ARG A 52 10.20 -8.85 4.88
CA ARG A 52 9.27 -7.78 5.22
C ARG A 52 9.51 -7.23 6.62
N LYS A 53 9.31 -5.92 6.74
CA LYS A 53 9.43 -5.18 8.00
C LYS A 53 8.15 -5.22 8.83
N TYR A 54 7.01 -5.53 8.21
CA TYR A 54 5.70 -5.62 8.87
C TYR A 54 5.32 -4.37 9.67
N THR A 55 5.62 -3.18 9.13
CA THR A 55 5.30 -1.89 9.78
C THR A 55 4.01 -1.30 9.24
N ALA A 56 3.98 -0.98 7.95
CA ALA A 56 2.79 -0.58 7.22
C ALA A 56 3.01 -0.82 5.73
N ASP A 57 2.02 -1.39 5.06
CA ASP A 57 1.99 -1.53 3.61
C ASP A 57 0.92 -0.57 3.05
N PHE A 58 1.10 -0.10 1.82
CA PHE A 58 0.20 0.91 1.21
C PHE A 58 -0.23 0.52 -0.20
N GLU A 59 -1.47 0.81 -0.52
CA GLU A 59 -2.02 0.72 -1.88
C GLU A 59 -2.35 2.12 -2.38
N ILE A 60 -1.78 2.49 -3.53
CA ILE A 60 -2.03 3.77 -4.17
C ILE A 60 -2.84 3.53 -5.43
N TYR A 61 -4.13 3.84 -5.31
CA TYR A 61 -5.09 3.81 -6.40
C TYR A 61 -4.96 5.08 -7.26
N LYS A 62 -4.67 4.90 -8.55
CA LYS A 62 -4.55 6.02 -9.50
C LYS A 62 -5.90 6.34 -10.14
N LYS A 63 -6.03 7.60 -10.60
CA LYS A 63 -7.27 8.13 -11.20
C LYS A 63 -7.70 7.42 -12.48
N ASP A 64 -6.76 6.78 -13.18
CA ASP A 64 -6.99 6.04 -14.42
C ASP A 64 -7.55 4.63 -14.20
N VAL A 65 -7.78 4.23 -12.92
CA VAL A 65 -8.47 3.01 -12.44
C VAL A 65 -7.88 1.68 -12.94
N SER A 66 -6.88 1.72 -13.81
CA SER A 66 -6.30 0.56 -14.47
C SER A 66 -5.04 0.05 -13.78
N THR A 67 -4.47 0.83 -12.86
CA THR A 67 -3.26 0.46 -12.12
C THR A 67 -3.31 0.81 -10.64
N VAL A 68 -2.80 -0.11 -9.81
CA VAL A 68 -2.60 0.09 -8.37
C VAL A 68 -1.15 -0.15 -8.05
N ASP A 69 -0.51 0.83 -7.40
CA ASP A 69 0.83 0.66 -6.89
C ASP A 69 0.75 0.14 -5.45
N VAL A 70 1.34 -1.03 -5.17
CA VAL A 70 1.40 -1.62 -3.84
C VAL A 70 2.82 -1.47 -3.28
N TYR A 71 2.95 -0.86 -2.11
CA TYR A 71 4.22 -0.63 -1.42
C TYR A 71 4.28 -1.53 -0.20
N ILE A 72 5.21 -2.48 -0.21
CA ILE A 72 5.43 -3.42 0.88
C ILE A 72 6.65 -2.98 1.68
N ALA A 73 6.49 -2.80 2.98
CA ALA A 73 7.59 -2.43 3.86
C ALA A 73 8.60 -3.58 3.99
N ILE A 74 9.86 -3.30 3.67
CA ILE A 74 10.98 -4.24 3.74
C ILE A 74 12.04 -3.75 4.74
N LYS A 75 12.85 -4.68 5.25
CA LYS A 75 13.93 -4.35 6.20
C LYS A 75 15.07 -3.61 5.50
#